data_AF-A0A4P5XAQ1-F1
#
_entry.id   AF-A0A4P5XAQ1-F1
#
_cell.length_a   1.000
_cell.length_b   1.000
_cell.length_c   1.000
_cell.angle_alpha   90.00
_cell.angle_beta   90.00
_cell.angle_gamma   90.00
#
_symmetry.space_group_name_H-M   'P 1'
#
loop_
_entity.id
_entity.type
_entity.pdbx_description
1 polymer ?
#
loop_
_entity_poly.entity_id
_entity_poly.type
_entity_poly.pdbx_seq_one_letter_code
_entity_poly.pdbx_strand_id
1 'polypeptide(L)'
;MKQPVEDASGGAAGREPRRGDAAMGQAIVDPEELRKFANALRRFSDEVVAQMQMVHRQLGGLSATWRDQEQKKFSEEFEQQLIMFRRFAESTGEYVPYLIRKAERAEEYQQQR
;
A
#
# COMPACT_ATOMS: atom_id res chain seq x y z
N MET A 1 -48.61 -46.23 34.01
CA MET A 1 -48.46 -44.78 34.27
C MET A 1 -47.63 -44.60 35.53
N LYS A 2 -46.34 -44.27 35.38
CA LYS A 2 -45.46 -43.61 36.37
C LYS A 2 -44.04 -43.53 35.77
N GLN A 3 -43.58 -42.30 35.52
CA GLN A 3 -42.17 -41.89 35.43
C GLN A 3 -41.43 -42.21 36.76
N PRO A 4 -40.09 -42.07 36.93
CA PRO A 4 -39.09 -41.29 36.14
C PRO A 4 -37.70 -41.96 35.98
N VAL A 5 -36.78 -41.31 35.25
CA VAL A 5 -35.36 -41.24 35.65
C VAL A 5 -34.83 -39.84 35.30
N GLU A 6 -34.49 -39.09 36.35
CA GLU A 6 -33.71 -37.86 36.28
C GLU A 6 -32.24 -38.25 36.04
N ASP A 7 -31.66 -37.76 34.95
CA ASP A 7 -30.21 -37.75 34.74
C ASP A 7 -29.75 -36.30 34.80
N ALA A 8 -28.99 -35.97 35.83
CA ALA A 8 -28.37 -34.67 36.02
C ALA A 8 -26.90 -34.81 36.37
N SER A 9 -26.12 -33.89 35.82
CA SER A 9 -24.69 -33.62 36.04
C SER A 9 -23.74 -34.55 35.29
N GLY A 10 -22.77 -34.08 34.53
CA GLY A 10 -22.22 -32.75 34.36
C GLY A 10 -20.84 -32.93 33.72
N GLY A 11 -20.49 -32.10 32.75
CA GLY A 11 -19.21 -32.25 32.06
C GLY A 11 -19.07 -31.32 30.87
N ALA A 12 -19.25 -30.02 31.11
CA ALA A 12 -18.80 -29.00 30.19
C ALA A 12 -17.27 -29.02 30.14
N ALA A 13 -16.70 -29.74 29.18
CA ALA A 13 -15.30 -29.63 28.81
C ALA A 13 -15.23 -28.96 27.44
N GLY A 14 -14.89 -27.67 27.45
CA GLY A 14 -14.63 -26.90 26.25
C GLY A 14 -13.59 -27.60 25.38
N ARG A 15 -13.95 -27.86 24.12
CA ARG A 15 -12.96 -28.21 23.12
C ARG A 15 -12.48 -26.92 22.49
N GLU A 16 -11.41 -26.37 23.06
CA GLU A 16 -10.68 -25.25 22.49
C GLU A 16 -10.32 -25.56 21.03
N PRO A 17 -10.52 -24.62 20.09
CA PRO A 17 -10.01 -24.79 18.74
C PRO A 17 -8.49 -24.86 18.82
N ARG A 18 -7.94 -25.96 18.29
CA ARG A 18 -6.50 -26.22 18.26
C ARG A 18 -5.80 -25.02 17.59
N ARG A 19 -4.83 -24.43 18.28
CA ARG A 19 -3.81 -23.54 17.70
C ARG A 19 -3.09 -24.31 16.58
N GLY A 20 -3.57 -24.21 15.35
CA GLY A 20 -3.01 -24.93 14.21
C GLY A 20 -3.41 -24.35 12.86
N ASP A 21 -4.61 -23.76 12.76
CA ASP A 21 -5.12 -23.27 11.47
C ASP A 21 -4.68 -21.84 11.10
N ALA A 22 -3.92 -21.15 11.95
CA ALA A 22 -3.39 -19.82 11.66
C ALA A 22 -2.11 -19.81 10.81
N ALA A 23 -1.49 -20.98 10.56
CA ALA A 23 -0.19 -21.06 9.89
C ALA A 23 -0.26 -20.97 8.35
N MET A 24 -1.42 -21.21 7.74
CA MET A 24 -1.60 -21.18 6.27
C MET A 24 -1.96 -19.78 5.72
N GLY A 25 -1.87 -18.73 6.55
CA GLY A 25 -2.01 -17.32 6.16
C GLY A 25 -0.80 -16.45 6.51
N GLN A 26 0.29 -17.06 6.96
CA GLN A 26 1.52 -16.34 7.31
C GLN A 26 2.29 -16.02 6.04
N ALA A 27 2.07 -14.84 5.48
CA ALA A 27 3.04 -14.28 4.57
C ALA A 27 4.38 -14.17 5.30
N ILE A 28 5.31 -15.06 4.97
CA ILE A 28 6.74 -14.96 5.28
C ILE A 28 7.22 -13.71 4.53
N VAL A 29 7.12 -12.55 5.18
CA VAL A 29 7.61 -11.30 4.65
C VAL A 29 8.56 -10.71 5.66
N ASP A 30 9.74 -10.33 5.20
CA ASP A 30 10.74 -9.67 6.04
C ASP A 30 10.26 -8.22 6.31
N PRO A 31 10.04 -7.84 7.59
CA PRO A 31 9.69 -6.47 7.96
C PRO A 31 10.71 -5.44 7.46
N GLU A 32 12.00 -5.79 7.44
CA GLU A 32 13.06 -4.90 7.00
C GLU A 32 12.96 -4.64 5.49
N GLU A 33 12.69 -5.67 4.69
CA GLU A 33 12.50 -5.54 3.23
C GLU A 33 11.27 -4.68 2.90
N LEU A 34 10.17 -4.82 3.65
CA LEU A 34 9.00 -3.94 3.49
C LEU A 34 9.34 -2.48 3.80
N ARG A 35 10.08 -2.22 4.88
CA ARG A 35 10.52 -0.85 5.25
C ARG A 35 11.47 -0.28 4.19
N LYS A 36 12.44 -1.05 3.72
CA LYS A 36 13.36 -0.66 2.64
C LYS A 36 12.60 -0.28 1.37
N PHE A 37 11.69 -1.13 0.93
CA PHE A 37 10.89 -0.86 -0.27
C PHE A 37 9.99 0.37 -0.09
N ALA A 38 9.31 0.52 1.05
CA ALA A 38 8.48 1.69 1.33
C ALA A 38 9.29 3.00 1.28
N ASN A 39 10.51 2.99 1.84
CA ASN A 39 11.41 4.14 1.78
C ASN A 39 11.89 4.43 0.35
N ALA A 40 12.23 3.40 -0.42
CA ALA A 40 12.61 3.55 -1.82
C ALA A 40 11.45 4.11 -2.67
N LEU A 41 10.24 3.58 -2.48
CA LEU A 41 9.04 4.03 -3.17
C LEU A 41 8.71 5.50 -2.87
N ARG A 42 8.84 5.92 -1.61
CA ARG A 42 8.67 7.32 -1.21
C ARG A 42 9.67 8.23 -1.92
N ARG A 43 10.96 7.90 -1.86
CA ARG A 43 12.02 8.69 -2.52
C ARG A 43 11.80 8.80 -4.03
N PHE A 44 11.45 7.68 -4.66
CA PHE A 44 11.13 7.65 -6.09
C PHE A 44 9.97 8.58 -6.44
N SER A 45 8.89 8.55 -5.66
CA SER A 45 7.74 9.43 -5.85
C SER A 45 8.12 10.91 -5.73
N ASP A 46 8.88 11.27 -4.69
CA ASP A 46 9.37 12.64 -4.47
C ASP A 46 10.23 13.11 -5.67
N GLU A 47 11.09 12.22 -6.19
CA GLU A 47 11.94 12.51 -7.36
C GLU A 47 11.10 12.68 -8.63
N VAL A 48 10.11 11.81 -8.89
CA VAL A 48 9.19 11.94 -10.02
C VAL A 48 8.49 13.30 -9.99
N VAL A 49 7.96 13.72 -8.84
CA VAL A 49 7.31 15.04 -8.70
C VAL A 49 8.29 16.17 -9.01
N ALA A 50 9.52 16.11 -8.50
CA ALA A 50 10.53 17.13 -8.77
C ALA A 50 10.91 17.22 -10.26
N GLN A 51 11.10 16.08 -10.92
CA GLN A 51 11.41 16.02 -12.35
C GLN A 51 10.24 16.52 -13.21
N MET A 52 9.00 16.18 -12.87
CA MET A 52 7.82 16.72 -13.56
C MET A 52 7.75 18.24 -13.47
N GLN A 53 7.99 18.82 -12.29
CA GLN A 53 8.02 20.27 -12.12
C GLN A 53 9.13 20.91 -12.94
N MET A 54 10.30 20.27 -13.05
CA MET A 54 11.40 20.75 -13.88
C MET A 54 11.00 20.80 -15.35
N VAL A 55 10.46 19.71 -15.90
CA VAL A 55 10.09 19.65 -17.31
C VAL A 55 8.93 20.60 -17.62
N HIS A 56 7.96 20.74 -16.71
CA HIS A 56 6.89 21.74 -16.86
C HIS A 56 7.43 23.18 -16.95
N ARG A 57 8.46 23.53 -16.16
CA ARG A 57 9.13 24.84 -16.29
C ARG A 57 9.83 25.01 -17.64
N GLN A 58 10.50 23.96 -18.11
CA GLN A 58 11.16 23.97 -19.43
C GLN A 58 10.15 24.14 -20.57
N LEU A 59 8.99 23.49 -20.49
CA LEU A 59 7.88 23.69 -21.42
C LEU A 59 7.42 25.16 -21.42
N GLY A 60 7.23 25.76 -20.25
CA GLY A 60 6.90 27.20 -20.16
C GLY A 60 7.95 28.11 -20.81
N GLY A 61 9.23 27.76 -20.71
CA GLY A 61 10.31 28.46 -21.42
C GLY A 61 10.23 28.29 -22.94
N LEU A 62 9.93 27.08 -23.42
CA LEU A 62 9.76 26.79 -24.84
C LEU A 62 8.58 27.57 -25.45
N SER A 63 7.49 27.71 -24.70
CA SER A 63 6.31 28.51 -25.08
C SER A 63 6.63 30.00 -25.28
N ALA A 64 7.77 30.50 -24.79
CA ALA A 64 8.20 31.87 -25.04
C ALA A 64 8.69 32.08 -26.48
N THR A 65 9.28 31.05 -27.11
CA THR A 65 9.86 31.11 -28.47
C THR A 65 9.02 30.39 -29.52
N TRP A 66 8.16 29.46 -29.11
CA TRP A 66 7.25 28.72 -29.97
C TRP A 66 5.82 29.16 -29.67
N ARG A 67 5.13 29.82 -30.61
CA ARG A 67 3.84 30.51 -30.37
C ARG A 67 2.83 30.31 -31.51
N ASP A 68 2.68 29.07 -31.96
CA ASP A 68 1.71 28.71 -33.00
C ASP A 68 0.64 27.74 -32.44
N GLN A 69 -0.21 27.20 -33.33
CA GLN A 69 -1.23 26.23 -32.92
C GLN A 69 -0.65 24.86 -32.58
N GLU A 70 0.47 24.48 -33.18
CA GLU A 70 1.15 23.21 -32.90
C GLU A 70 1.71 23.21 -31.47
N GLN A 71 2.26 24.35 -31.02
CA GLN A 71 2.71 24.52 -29.64
C GLN A 71 1.57 24.30 -28.63
N LYS A 72 0.38 24.83 -28.91
CA LYS A 72 -0.80 24.65 -28.03
C LYS A 72 -1.19 23.18 -27.95
N LYS A 73 -1.36 22.53 -29.11
CA LYS A 73 -1.70 21.11 -29.20
C LYS A 73 -0.69 20.24 -28.46
N PHE A 74 0.60 20.48 -28.69
CA PHE A 74 1.68 19.77 -28.00
C PHE A 74 1.60 19.96 -26.49
N SER A 75 1.40 21.19 -26.02
CA SER A 75 1.35 21.48 -24.57
C SER A 75 0.15 20.79 -23.91
N GLU A 76 -1.01 20.81 -24.54
CA GLU A 76 -2.21 20.12 -24.04
C GLU A 76 -1.98 18.60 -23.94
N GLU A 77 -1.46 17.97 -25.00
CA GLU A 77 -1.15 16.53 -25.01
C GLU A 77 -0.07 16.17 -23.97
N PHE A 78 0.95 17.01 -23.82
CA PHE A 78 2.03 16.82 -22.88
C PHE A 78 1.56 16.94 -21.42
N GLU A 79 0.77 17.97 -21.11
CA GLU A 79 0.19 18.17 -19.78
C GLU A 79 -0.77 17.04 -19.38
N GLN A 80 -1.56 16.52 -20.33
CA GLN A 80 -2.39 15.32 -20.13
C GLN A 80 -1.55 14.12 -19.68
N GLN A 81 -0.38 13.90 -20.29
CA GLN A 81 0.52 12.81 -19.90
C GLN A 81 1.10 13.03 -18.49
N LEU A 82 1.45 14.28 -18.13
CA LEU A 82 1.95 14.61 -16.79
C LEU A 82 0.93 14.30 -15.69
N ILE A 83 -0.38 14.40 -15.94
CA ILE A 83 -1.41 14.05 -14.96
C ILE A 83 -1.28 12.59 -14.50
N MET A 84 -0.91 11.67 -15.40
CA MET A 84 -0.76 10.26 -15.06
C MET A 84 0.38 10.02 -14.07
N PHE A 85 1.51 10.71 -14.25
CA PHE A 85 2.63 10.65 -13.30
C PHE A 85 2.27 11.28 -11.96
N ARG A 86 1.48 12.36 -11.95
CA ARG A 86 0.98 12.96 -10.71
C ARG A 86 0.11 11.99 -9.92
N ARG A 87 -0.84 11.32 -10.59
CA ARG A 87 -1.71 10.30 -9.97
C ARG A 87 -0.92 9.14 -9.39
N PHE A 88 0.14 8.71 -10.09
CA PHE A 88 1.06 7.70 -9.56
C PHE A 88 1.76 8.20 -8.28
N ALA A 89 2.31 9.42 -8.29
CA ALA A 89 2.95 9.98 -7.11
C ALA A 89 1.97 10.09 -5.92
N GLU A 90 0.73 10.52 -6.17
CA GLU A 90 -0.33 10.57 -5.17
C GLU A 90 -0.66 9.19 -4.58
N SER A 91 -0.78 8.15 -5.41
CA SER A 91 -1.09 6.79 -4.93
C SER A 91 0.02 6.19 -4.06
N THR A 92 1.28 6.58 -4.28
CA THR A 92 2.38 6.18 -3.37
C THR A 92 2.17 6.69 -1.94
N GLY A 93 1.47 7.80 -1.76
CA GLY A 93 1.10 8.34 -0.44
C GLY A 93 0.18 7.42 0.36
N GLU A 94 -0.56 6.53 -0.31
CA GLU A 94 -1.39 5.49 0.33
C GLU A 94 -0.60 4.19 0.52
N TYR A 95 0.24 3.82 -0.45
CA TYR A 95 1.01 2.57 -0.43
C TYR A 95 2.09 2.55 0.64
N VAL A 96 2.80 3.67 0.82
CA VAL A 96 3.90 3.75 1.79
C VAL A 96 3.40 3.48 3.23
N PRO A 97 2.37 4.16 3.75
CA PRO A 97 1.82 3.85 5.08
C PRO A 97 1.30 2.41 5.21
N TYR A 98 0.69 1.86 4.15
CA TYR A 98 0.23 0.48 4.16
C TYR A 98 1.39 -0.51 4.35
N LEU A 99 2.49 -0.34 3.61
CA LEU A 99 3.68 -1.19 3.69
C LEU A 99 4.35 -1.10 5.08
N ILE A 100 4.41 0.11 5.66
CA ILE A 100 4.94 0.31 7.02
C ILE A 100 4.09 -0.44 8.05
N ARG A 101 2.76 -0.27 8.02
CA ARG A 101 1.85 -1.02 8.93
C ARG A 101 1.95 -2.53 8.76
N LYS A 102 2.18 -3.00 7.53
CA LYS A 102 2.39 -4.42 7.25
C LYS A 102 3.70 -4.93 7.84
N ALA A 103 4.77 -4.13 7.80
CA ALA A 103 6.04 -4.44 8.44
C ALA A 103 5.90 -4.52 9.97
N GLU A 104 5.22 -3.55 10.59
CA GLU A 104 4.96 -3.52 12.05
C GLU A 104 4.25 -4.80 12.51
N ARG A 105 3.17 -5.19 11.83
CA ARG A 105 2.44 -6.44 12.15
C ARG A 105 3.32 -7.68 11.98
N ALA A 106 4.12 -7.74 10.91
CA ALA A 106 5.01 -8.88 10.65
C ALA A 106 6.08 -9.02 11.76
N GLU A 107 6.63 -7.90 12.23
CA GLU A 107 7.59 -7.84 13.34
C GLU A 107 6.96 -8.29 14.67
N GLU A 108 5.74 -7.83 14.98
CA GLU A 108 4.99 -8.27 16.17
C GLU A 108 4.78 -9.80 16.19
N TYR A 109 4.44 -10.40 15.05
CA TYR A 109 4.27 -11.85 14.95
C TYR A 109 5.58 -12.62 15.12
N GLN A 110 6.71 -12.07 14.69
CA GLN A 110 8.03 -12.68 14.87
C GLN A 110 8.46 -12.64 16.34
N GLN A 111 8.19 -11.53 17.05
CA GLN A 111 8.53 -11.39 18.48
C GLN A 111 7.67 -12.27 19.41
N GLN A 112 6.47 -12.67 18.98
CA GLN A 112 5.56 -13.54 19.73
C GLN A 112 5.85 -15.04 19.56
N ARG A 113 6.81 -15.42 18.72
CA ARG A 113 7.21 -16.81 18.47
C ARG A 113 8.40 -17.25 19.30
#